data_AF-A0A9W6BEN7-F1
#
_entry.id   AF-A0A9W6BEN7-F1
#
_cell.length_a   1.000
_cell.length_b   1.000
_cell.length_c   1.000
_cell.angle_alpha   90.00
_cell.angle_beta   90.00
_cell.angle_gamma   90.00
#
_symmetry.space_group_name_H-M   'P 1'
#
loop_
_entity.id
_entity.type
_entity.pdbx_description
1 polymer ?
#
loop_
_entity_poly.entity_id
_entity_poly.type
_entity_poly.pdbx_seq_one_letter_code
_entity_poly.pdbx_strand_id
1 'polypeptide(L)'
;MRLFAQQQSMPPLEELPWLMAATPNAAADLASRVWIPLLVERFAAFLPPNEVACNLRLVDKATARQLKSPEHTTVRLSQPAPHHAFVRRWAEARALKPLTWRQRRRLLQLTARSGSLANLEALLALAEHCPLRPDVLEAAAGGGQLAMCQALRQSGCPWSDETLREAARGGHWAVCEWLLASGCPWSGAAPGAAASGGHVGLADWLLAAAPTGGVNAACLLRGAATACDLATLQRLYDTWSGGLLEGTDVDDVVMPAAVLSPTPDWQAKAEWLAGRVSRPERVILLVGVSEELYGRYDWRERAAWMWRRWGYRTDPELVFVFAHGAVRSGNTDAARCLLAQGLPPADPLSPRITAIAAEAGHLGMLQLLGSLGHAMDFDTLKRALRTGNLAVVRWVAERLGQQGPGQWLLSADLFCAGASSGSREVLEWLRERGCPWGADTFAAAAAAGSEEQLEWLAERGCPLGGDGAPYVQPAARSDLSVLRCLRRLGCPWSDTTFARCSHAVREDPVERHCPRPAGLSWLLGQGCRVNWREVGNALSREAVAWLRHIQEEEGN
;
A
#
# COMPACT_ATOMS: atom_id res chain seq x y z
N MET A 1 29.26 -61.42 -34.19
CA MET A 1 29.21 -62.19 -32.92
C MET A 1 27.91 -61.76 -32.23
N ARG A 2 26.83 -62.55 -32.07
CA ARG A 2 26.68 -63.92 -31.53
C ARG A 2 27.42 -64.09 -30.19
N LEU A 3 26.84 -64.50 -29.05
CA LEU A 3 25.44 -64.65 -28.60
C LEU A 3 25.35 -64.04 -27.16
N PHE A 4 24.33 -64.14 -26.29
CA PHE A 4 23.05 -64.88 -26.22
C PHE A 4 22.08 -64.09 -25.29
N ALA A 5 20.81 -64.50 -25.16
CA ALA A 5 19.87 -64.01 -24.15
C ALA A 5 19.81 -64.91 -22.91
N GLN A 6 19.46 -64.34 -21.75
CA GLN A 6 18.70 -65.04 -20.71
C GLN A 6 17.69 -64.07 -20.09
N GLN A 7 16.40 -64.30 -20.37
CA GLN A 7 15.32 -63.77 -19.55
C GLN A 7 15.32 -64.54 -18.22
N GLN A 8 15.36 -63.84 -17.10
CA GLN A 8 14.77 -64.34 -15.86
C GLN A 8 13.47 -63.57 -15.64
N SER A 9 12.36 -64.31 -15.57
CA SER A 9 11.05 -63.75 -15.28
C SER A 9 10.99 -63.27 -13.83
N MET A 10 10.70 -61.98 -13.62
CA MET A 10 10.23 -61.50 -12.32
C MET A 10 8.89 -62.20 -12.00
N PRO A 11 8.68 -62.69 -10.76
CA PRO A 11 7.39 -63.25 -10.35
C PRO A 11 6.32 -62.14 -10.27
N PRO A 12 5.02 -62.50 -10.27
CA PRO A 12 3.94 -61.52 -10.11
C PRO A 12 4.02 -60.80 -8.76
N LEU A 13 3.53 -59.55 -8.73
CA LEU A 13 3.64 -58.60 -7.61
C LEU A 13 2.84 -58.98 -6.33
N GLU A 14 2.27 -60.18 -6.26
CA GLU A 14 1.35 -60.60 -5.18
C GLU A 14 2.02 -61.45 -4.08
N GLU A 15 3.28 -61.90 -4.26
CA GLU A 15 4.01 -62.73 -3.28
C GLU A 15 5.21 -62.00 -2.61
N LEU A 16 4.97 -60.80 -2.05
CA LEU A 16 5.94 -60.11 -1.17
C LEU A 16 5.34 -59.90 0.24
N PRO A 17 5.42 -60.89 1.16
CA PRO A 17 4.75 -60.84 2.47
C PRO A 17 5.17 -59.68 3.39
N TRP A 18 6.31 -59.03 3.12
CA TRP A 18 6.82 -57.91 3.90
C TRP A 18 6.18 -56.56 3.52
N LEU A 19 5.50 -56.46 2.37
CA LEU A 19 4.84 -55.22 1.92
C LEU A 19 3.46 -54.98 2.55
N MET A 20 2.83 -56.01 3.13
CA MET A 20 1.54 -55.91 3.82
C MET A 20 1.62 -55.73 5.34
N ALA A 21 2.83 -55.72 5.92
CA ALA A 21 3.04 -55.58 7.37
C ALA A 21 3.43 -54.16 7.84
N ALA A 22 3.37 -53.17 6.95
CA ALA A 22 3.57 -51.76 7.30
C ALA A 22 2.36 -51.22 8.08
N THR A 23 2.38 -51.39 9.40
CA THR A 23 1.46 -50.64 10.28
C THR A 23 1.62 -49.13 10.03
N PRO A 24 0.55 -48.31 10.16
CA PRO A 24 0.61 -46.87 9.86
C PRO A 24 1.63 -46.09 10.72
N ASN A 25 2.18 -46.71 11.77
CA ASN A 25 3.21 -46.14 12.64
C ASN A 25 4.63 -46.21 12.02
N ALA A 26 4.91 -47.17 11.13
CA ALA A 26 6.25 -47.35 10.55
C ALA A 26 6.66 -46.22 9.60
N ALA A 27 5.70 -45.66 8.84
CA ALA A 27 5.96 -44.50 7.97
C ALA A 27 6.22 -43.22 8.79
N ALA A 28 5.52 -43.05 9.93
CA ALA A 28 5.75 -41.95 10.86
C ALA A 28 7.14 -42.04 11.52
N ASP A 29 7.59 -43.25 11.86
CA ASP A 29 8.91 -43.50 12.45
C ASP A 29 10.08 -43.44 11.44
N LEU A 30 9.79 -43.38 10.14
CA LEU A 30 10.77 -43.09 9.07
C LEU A 30 10.88 -41.58 8.81
N ALA A 31 9.75 -40.86 8.76
CA ALA A 31 9.74 -39.41 8.60
C ALA A 31 10.45 -38.69 9.77
N SER A 32 10.26 -39.17 11.00
CA SER A 32 10.91 -38.64 12.21
C SER A 32 12.45 -38.78 12.22
N ARG A 33 13.00 -39.74 11.47
CA ARG A 33 14.45 -40.00 11.38
C ARG A 33 15.15 -39.16 10.32
N VAL A 34 14.41 -38.68 9.31
CA VAL A 34 14.93 -37.81 8.24
C VAL A 34 14.89 -36.35 8.65
N TRP A 35 13.79 -35.90 9.26
CA TRP A 35 13.59 -34.51 9.69
C TRP A 35 14.03 -34.27 11.13
N ILE A 36 15.32 -34.47 11.40
CA ILE A 36 15.94 -34.14 12.69
C ILE A 36 15.88 -32.61 12.89
N PRO A 37 15.53 -32.07 14.08
CA PRO A 37 15.35 -30.63 14.29
C PRO A 37 16.52 -29.74 13.83
N LEU A 38 17.76 -30.16 14.08
CA LEU A 38 18.97 -29.45 13.63
C LEU A 38 19.10 -29.39 12.10
N LEU A 39 18.55 -30.37 11.39
CA LEU A 39 18.54 -30.42 9.93
C LEU A 39 17.44 -29.50 9.35
N VAL A 40 16.27 -29.45 10.00
CA VAL A 40 15.17 -28.51 9.67
C VAL A 40 15.65 -27.07 9.74
N GLU A 41 16.29 -26.68 10.85
CA GLU A 41 16.87 -25.33 11.03
C GLU A 41 17.92 -25.02 9.96
N ARG A 42 18.80 -25.99 9.66
CA ARG A 42 19.80 -25.83 8.61
C ARG A 42 19.18 -25.65 7.23
N PHE A 43 18.13 -26.41 6.87
CA PHE A 43 17.41 -26.21 5.61
C PHE A 43 16.69 -24.86 5.57
N ALA A 44 16.06 -24.44 6.66
CA ALA A 44 15.39 -23.13 6.75
C ALA A 44 16.36 -21.98 6.49
N ALA A 45 17.60 -22.06 6.98
CA ALA A 45 18.63 -21.05 6.76
C ALA A 45 19.14 -20.93 5.30
N PHE A 46 18.94 -21.96 4.46
CA PHE A 46 19.31 -21.93 3.03
C PHE A 46 18.14 -21.64 2.09
N LEU A 47 16.90 -21.62 2.60
CA LEU A 47 15.70 -21.39 1.81
C LEU A 47 15.23 -19.92 1.92
N PRO A 48 14.68 -19.34 0.84
CA PRO A 48 13.95 -18.07 0.92
C PRO A 48 12.84 -18.11 1.97
N PRO A 49 12.52 -17.01 2.69
CA PRO A 49 11.51 -17.03 3.75
C PRO A 49 10.14 -17.56 3.32
N ASN A 50 9.72 -17.28 2.09
CA ASN A 50 8.47 -17.79 1.52
C ASN A 50 8.52 -19.30 1.20
N GLU A 51 9.68 -19.83 0.79
CA GLU A 51 9.88 -21.28 0.62
C GLU A 51 9.77 -21.98 1.98
N VAL A 52 10.34 -21.37 3.04
CA VAL A 52 10.19 -21.90 4.40
C VAL A 52 8.71 -21.89 4.84
N ALA A 53 8.01 -20.76 4.66
CA ALA A 53 6.65 -20.57 5.14
C ALA A 53 5.60 -21.40 4.41
N CYS A 54 5.76 -21.59 3.09
CA CYS A 54 4.82 -22.30 2.22
C CYS A 54 5.16 -23.77 2.01
N ASN A 55 6.44 -24.16 1.98
CA ASN A 55 6.86 -25.54 1.70
C ASN A 55 7.40 -26.23 2.96
N LEU A 56 8.58 -25.84 3.46
CA LEU A 56 9.27 -26.56 4.54
C LEU A 56 8.39 -26.69 5.79
N ARG A 57 7.75 -25.59 6.23
CA ARG A 57 6.86 -25.59 7.40
C ARG A 57 5.64 -26.49 7.24
N LEU A 58 5.22 -26.79 6.01
CA LEU A 58 4.01 -27.58 5.72
C LEU A 58 4.29 -29.07 5.46
N VAL A 59 5.56 -29.52 5.53
CA VAL A 59 5.94 -30.93 5.38
C VAL A 59 5.28 -31.81 6.43
N ASP A 60 5.32 -31.42 7.71
CA ASP A 60 4.72 -32.17 8.81
C ASP A 60 4.42 -31.31 10.06
N LYS A 61 3.71 -31.90 11.03
CA LYS A 61 3.25 -31.21 12.26
C LYS A 61 4.36 -30.89 13.27
N ALA A 62 5.47 -31.63 13.30
CA ALA A 62 6.62 -31.33 14.14
C ALA A 62 7.43 -30.17 13.56
N THR A 63 7.74 -30.21 12.26
CA THR A 63 8.38 -29.12 11.52
C THR A 63 7.57 -27.82 11.64
N ALA A 64 6.23 -27.89 11.50
CA ALA A 64 5.34 -26.74 11.72
C ALA A 64 5.38 -26.15 13.15
N ARG A 65 5.67 -26.96 14.18
CA ARG A 65 5.79 -26.50 15.58
C ARG A 65 7.14 -25.89 15.88
N GLN A 66 8.20 -26.38 15.26
CA GLN A 66 9.55 -25.82 15.35
C GLN A 66 9.57 -24.44 14.67
N LEU A 67 9.07 -24.36 13.44
CA LEU A 67 9.02 -23.15 12.61
C LEU A 67 7.77 -22.28 12.89
N LYS A 68 7.51 -21.99 14.17
CA LYS A 68 6.33 -21.25 14.65
C LYS A 68 6.52 -19.73 14.72
N SER A 69 7.74 -19.22 14.60
CA SER A 69 8.03 -17.78 14.72
C SER A 69 7.46 -16.98 13.54
N PRO A 70 7.22 -15.66 13.69
CA PRO A 70 6.67 -14.82 12.62
C PRO A 70 7.50 -14.84 11.33
N GLU A 71 8.83 -14.98 11.43
CA GLU A 71 9.75 -15.05 10.29
C GLU A 71 9.49 -16.27 9.38
N HIS A 72 9.07 -17.40 9.95
CA HIS A 72 8.80 -18.65 9.25
C HIS A 72 7.32 -18.86 8.91
N THR A 73 6.44 -18.00 9.42
CA THR A 73 4.97 -18.11 9.21
C THR A 73 4.42 -16.98 8.33
N THR A 74 5.13 -15.87 8.19
CA THR A 74 4.69 -14.70 7.41
C THR A 74 5.18 -14.79 5.96
N VAL A 75 4.26 -14.95 5.02
CA VAL A 75 4.57 -14.85 3.57
C VAL A 75 4.74 -13.38 3.17
N ARG A 76 5.91 -13.04 2.66
CA ARG A 76 6.28 -11.70 2.19
C ARG A 76 6.11 -11.62 0.68
N LEU A 77 4.96 -11.14 0.21
CA LEU A 77 4.65 -11.11 -1.24
C LEU A 77 5.53 -10.18 -2.08
N SER A 78 6.36 -9.31 -1.46
CA SER A 78 7.42 -8.54 -2.14
C SER A 78 8.67 -9.36 -2.45
N GLN A 79 8.73 -10.62 -2.02
CA GLN A 79 9.75 -11.62 -2.34
C GLN A 79 9.10 -12.76 -3.13
N PRO A 80 9.85 -13.50 -3.97
CA PRO A 80 9.31 -14.64 -4.71
C PRO A 80 8.55 -15.60 -3.79
N ALA A 81 7.31 -15.95 -4.16
CA ALA A 81 6.49 -16.92 -3.44
C ALA A 81 6.28 -18.16 -4.32
N PRO A 82 6.29 -19.39 -3.75
CA PRO A 82 6.13 -20.61 -4.53
C PRO A 82 4.82 -20.59 -5.33
N HIS A 83 4.91 -20.83 -6.64
CA HIS A 83 3.79 -20.58 -7.56
C HIS A 83 2.51 -21.31 -7.17
N HIS A 84 2.60 -22.60 -6.83
CA HIS A 84 1.45 -23.41 -6.42
C HIS A 84 0.76 -22.87 -5.15
N ALA A 85 1.53 -22.35 -4.18
CA ALA A 85 1.01 -21.82 -2.92
C ALA A 85 0.37 -20.44 -3.14
N PHE A 86 0.94 -19.63 -4.03
CA PHE A 86 0.40 -18.36 -4.47
C PHE A 86 -0.93 -18.56 -5.22
N VAL A 87 -0.95 -19.45 -6.22
CA VAL A 87 -2.13 -19.81 -7.01
C VAL A 87 -3.27 -20.30 -6.10
N ARG A 88 -2.98 -21.24 -5.18
CA ARG A 88 -3.96 -21.73 -4.20
C ARG A 88 -4.55 -20.64 -3.30
N ARG A 89 -3.86 -19.52 -3.08
CA ARG A 89 -4.32 -18.43 -2.21
C ARG A 89 -5.03 -17.30 -2.97
N TRP A 90 -4.60 -17.00 -4.20
CA TRP A 90 -4.99 -15.78 -4.92
C TRP A 90 -5.56 -16.03 -6.31
N ALA A 91 -5.28 -17.18 -6.93
CA ALA A 91 -5.71 -17.52 -8.29
C ALA A 91 -7.02 -18.34 -8.32
N GLU A 92 -7.86 -18.23 -7.28
CA GLU A 92 -9.26 -18.62 -7.33
C GLU A 92 -10.12 -17.36 -7.54
N ALA A 93 -11.09 -17.37 -8.45
CA ALA A 93 -11.92 -16.19 -8.77
C ALA A 93 -12.66 -15.60 -7.55
N ARG A 94 -12.92 -16.40 -6.51
CA ARG A 94 -13.54 -15.95 -5.25
C ARG A 94 -12.55 -15.27 -4.30
N ALA A 95 -11.25 -15.50 -4.42
CA ALA A 95 -10.23 -14.97 -3.50
C ALA A 95 -10.05 -13.44 -3.61
N LEU A 96 -10.39 -12.85 -4.76
CA LEU A 96 -10.27 -11.41 -5.00
C LEU A 96 -11.53 -10.60 -4.64
N LYS A 97 -12.67 -11.28 -4.44
CA LYS A 97 -13.96 -10.68 -4.04
C LYS A 97 -13.95 -9.92 -2.71
N PRO A 98 -13.38 -10.45 -1.60
CA PRO A 98 -13.29 -9.70 -0.34
C PRO A 98 -12.43 -8.44 -0.45
N LEU A 99 -11.42 -8.46 -1.32
CA LEU A 99 -10.42 -7.41 -1.39
C LEU A 99 -11.03 -6.09 -1.90
N THR A 100 -10.63 -4.99 -1.30
CA THR A 100 -10.79 -3.65 -1.88
C THR A 100 -9.94 -3.49 -3.13
N TRP A 101 -10.28 -2.50 -3.97
CA TRP A 101 -9.45 -2.14 -5.13
C TRP A 101 -8.00 -1.77 -4.72
N ARG A 102 -7.82 -1.13 -3.55
CA ARG A 102 -6.50 -0.81 -2.97
C ARG A 102 -5.70 -2.07 -2.64
N GLN A 103 -6.35 -3.08 -2.03
CA GLN A 103 -5.71 -4.35 -1.72
C GLN A 103 -5.38 -5.16 -3.00
N ARG A 104 -6.26 -5.17 -4.02
CA ARG A 104 -5.98 -5.77 -5.33
C ARG A 104 -4.75 -5.12 -6.01
N ARG A 105 -4.69 -3.78 -6.07
CA ARG A 105 -3.50 -3.06 -6.57
C ARG A 105 -2.26 -3.37 -5.76
N ARG A 106 -2.35 -3.41 -4.43
CA ARG A 106 -1.19 -3.73 -3.58
C ARG A 106 -0.69 -5.15 -3.80
N LEU A 107 -1.58 -6.12 -4.03
CA LEU A 107 -1.23 -7.49 -4.40
C LEU A 107 -0.47 -7.54 -5.74
N LEU A 108 -0.94 -6.82 -6.76
CA LEU A 108 -0.24 -6.69 -8.06
C LEU A 108 1.15 -6.05 -7.89
N GLN A 109 1.25 -4.90 -7.20
CA GLN A 109 2.52 -4.22 -6.93
C GLN A 109 3.54 -5.12 -6.22
N LEU A 110 3.13 -5.82 -5.16
CA LEU A 110 4.01 -6.71 -4.41
C LEU A 110 4.49 -7.87 -5.28
N THR A 111 3.58 -8.48 -6.05
CA THR A 111 3.90 -9.57 -6.98
C THR A 111 4.86 -9.12 -8.08
N ALA A 112 4.66 -7.94 -8.66
CA ALA A 112 5.58 -7.37 -9.65
C ALA A 112 6.96 -7.09 -9.05
N ARG A 113 7.01 -6.51 -7.83
CA ARG A 113 8.25 -6.26 -7.08
C ARG A 113 9.02 -7.54 -6.75
N SER A 114 8.31 -8.67 -6.60
CA SER A 114 8.91 -9.98 -6.33
C SER A 114 9.66 -10.59 -7.52
N GLY A 115 9.39 -10.14 -8.75
CA GLY A 115 9.95 -10.71 -9.98
C GLY A 115 9.26 -11.99 -10.47
N SER A 116 8.26 -12.52 -9.75
CA SER A 116 7.57 -13.75 -10.14
C SER A 116 6.56 -13.52 -11.27
N LEU A 117 7.02 -13.64 -12.52
CA LEU A 117 6.20 -13.52 -13.74
C LEU A 117 4.97 -14.44 -13.70
N ALA A 118 5.16 -15.73 -13.43
CA ALA A 118 4.07 -16.72 -13.38
C ALA A 118 3.00 -16.39 -12.33
N ASN A 119 3.37 -15.78 -11.19
CA ASN A 119 2.40 -15.33 -10.19
C ASN A 119 1.63 -14.08 -10.66
N LEU A 120 2.30 -13.17 -11.37
CA LEU A 120 1.63 -12.00 -11.93
C LEU A 120 0.67 -12.39 -13.07
N GLU A 121 1.09 -13.27 -13.98
CA GLU A 121 0.26 -13.82 -15.05
C GLU A 121 -1.00 -14.51 -14.48
N ALA A 122 -0.86 -15.30 -13.42
CA ALA A 122 -1.99 -15.91 -12.72
C ALA A 122 -2.96 -14.89 -12.08
N LEU A 123 -2.47 -13.74 -11.61
CA LEU A 123 -3.34 -12.64 -11.16
C LEU A 123 -4.05 -11.96 -12.34
N LEU A 124 -3.33 -11.65 -13.42
CA LEU A 124 -3.86 -10.94 -14.58
C LEU A 124 -4.91 -11.77 -15.33
N ALA A 125 -4.75 -13.10 -15.35
CA ALA A 125 -5.75 -14.03 -15.89
C ALA A 125 -7.10 -14.00 -15.13
N LEU A 126 -7.13 -13.56 -13.86
CA LEU A 126 -8.37 -13.37 -13.10
C LEU A 126 -8.84 -11.91 -13.09
N ALA A 127 -7.90 -10.98 -13.05
CA ALA A 127 -8.15 -9.55 -13.06
C ALA A 127 -8.40 -9.05 -14.49
N GLU A 128 -9.27 -9.76 -15.24
CA GLU A 128 -9.34 -9.75 -16.72
C GLU A 128 -9.34 -8.36 -17.36
N HIS A 129 -9.82 -7.32 -16.67
CA HIS A 129 -9.83 -5.95 -17.16
C HIS A 129 -9.49 -4.91 -16.07
N CYS A 130 -8.68 -5.25 -15.06
CA CYS A 130 -7.99 -4.22 -14.27
C CYS A 130 -6.81 -3.71 -15.12
N PRO A 131 -6.82 -2.48 -15.67
CA PRO A 131 -5.73 -2.04 -16.52
C PRO A 131 -4.42 -2.01 -15.74
N LEU A 132 -3.33 -2.43 -16.39
CA LEU A 132 -1.98 -2.26 -15.87
C LEU A 132 -1.70 -0.75 -15.73
N ARG A 133 -1.81 -0.23 -14.51
CA ARG A 133 -1.44 1.15 -14.17
C ARG A 133 0.08 1.24 -13.94
N PRO A 134 0.70 2.43 -14.09
CA PRO A 134 2.16 2.56 -14.04
C PRO A 134 2.78 2.05 -12.72
N ASP A 135 2.03 2.09 -11.61
CA ASP A 135 2.48 1.65 -10.29
C ASP A 135 2.88 0.17 -10.21
N VAL A 136 2.41 -0.67 -11.14
CA VAL A 136 2.85 -2.08 -11.24
C VAL A 136 4.27 -2.15 -11.82
N LEU A 137 4.57 -1.32 -12.82
CA LEU A 137 5.90 -1.19 -13.42
C LEU A 137 6.88 -0.48 -12.46
N GLU A 138 6.44 0.60 -11.80
CA GLU A 138 7.20 1.29 -10.75
C GLU A 138 7.62 0.32 -9.63
N ALA A 139 6.71 -0.57 -9.21
CA ALA A 139 7.01 -1.57 -8.19
C ALA A 139 7.99 -2.65 -8.65
N ALA A 140 7.91 -3.11 -9.90
CA ALA A 140 8.89 -4.02 -10.50
C ALA A 140 10.27 -3.35 -10.63
N ALA A 141 10.29 -2.09 -11.06
CA ALA A 141 11.50 -1.30 -11.26
C ALA A 141 12.23 -1.03 -9.92
N GLY A 142 11.50 -0.60 -8.89
CA GLY A 142 12.00 -0.50 -7.51
C GLY A 142 12.26 -1.84 -6.81
N GLY A 143 11.99 -2.97 -7.48
CA GLY A 143 12.39 -4.32 -7.09
C GLY A 143 13.61 -4.86 -7.86
N GLY A 144 14.14 -4.12 -8.84
CA GLY A 144 15.26 -4.55 -9.69
C GLY A 144 14.87 -5.58 -10.77
N GLN A 145 13.58 -5.77 -11.00
CA GLN A 145 13.06 -6.90 -11.78
C GLN A 145 13.04 -6.57 -13.28
N LEU A 146 14.22 -6.51 -13.92
CA LEU A 146 14.36 -6.11 -15.32
C LEU A 146 13.46 -6.91 -16.29
N ALA A 147 13.45 -8.23 -16.18
CA ALA A 147 12.60 -9.09 -17.02
C ALA A 147 11.10 -8.84 -16.80
N MET A 148 10.68 -8.58 -15.55
CA MET A 148 9.31 -8.18 -15.22
C MET A 148 8.96 -6.83 -15.85
N CYS A 149 9.87 -5.86 -15.81
CA CYS A 149 9.66 -4.55 -16.41
C CYS A 149 9.50 -4.64 -17.93
N GLN A 150 10.32 -5.48 -18.58
CA GLN A 150 10.24 -5.75 -20.02
C GLN A 150 8.91 -6.42 -20.39
N ALA A 151 8.49 -7.45 -19.66
CA ALA A 151 7.21 -8.12 -19.89
C ALA A 151 6.01 -7.17 -19.68
N LEU A 152 6.00 -6.37 -18.61
CA LEU A 152 4.96 -5.36 -18.35
C LEU A 152 4.85 -4.33 -19.48
N ARG A 153 5.98 -3.90 -20.06
CA ARG A 153 5.99 -2.97 -21.20
C ARG A 153 5.49 -3.62 -22.50
N GLN A 154 5.82 -4.90 -22.74
CA GLN A 154 5.25 -5.67 -23.86
C GLN A 154 3.73 -5.83 -23.72
N SER A 155 3.23 -6.04 -22.51
CA SER A 155 1.80 -6.06 -22.17
C SER A 155 1.12 -4.67 -22.14
N GLY A 156 1.80 -3.62 -22.64
CA GLY A 156 1.21 -2.29 -22.80
C GLY A 156 1.11 -1.43 -21.54
N CYS A 157 1.72 -1.83 -20.41
CA CYS A 157 1.73 -1.00 -19.20
C CYS A 157 2.36 0.38 -19.48
N PRO A 158 1.68 1.51 -19.21
CA PRO A 158 2.13 2.84 -19.58
C PRO A 158 3.39 3.26 -18.81
N TRP A 159 4.19 4.12 -19.43
CA TRP A 159 5.31 4.78 -18.76
C TRP A 159 4.83 5.76 -17.68
N SER A 160 5.69 5.99 -16.70
CA SER A 160 5.57 7.02 -15.66
C SER A 160 7.00 7.43 -15.30
N ASP A 161 7.27 8.73 -15.13
CA ASP A 161 8.60 9.24 -14.77
C ASP A 161 9.04 8.71 -13.39
N GLU A 162 8.07 8.49 -12.51
CA GLU A 162 8.16 7.74 -11.26
C GLU A 162 8.86 6.37 -11.40
N THR A 163 8.76 5.70 -12.56
CA THR A 163 9.39 4.39 -12.80
C THR A 163 10.91 4.46 -12.68
N LEU A 164 11.52 5.52 -13.24
CA LEU A 164 12.96 5.76 -13.13
C LEU A 164 13.34 6.14 -11.69
N ARG A 165 12.48 6.90 -11.00
CA ARG A 165 12.70 7.32 -9.61
C ARG A 165 12.70 6.14 -8.64
N GLU A 166 11.78 5.19 -8.77
CA GLU A 166 11.76 3.96 -7.94
C GLU A 166 12.94 3.03 -8.25
N ALA A 167 13.31 2.84 -9.53
CA ALA A 167 14.50 2.08 -9.91
C ALA A 167 15.78 2.67 -9.29
N ALA A 168 15.92 3.99 -9.40
CA ALA A 168 17.04 4.75 -8.84
C ALA A 168 17.10 4.60 -7.31
N ARG A 169 15.97 4.72 -6.59
CA ARG A 169 15.91 4.52 -5.13
C ARG A 169 16.36 3.13 -4.70
N GLY A 170 16.06 2.10 -5.48
CA GLY A 170 16.48 0.73 -5.20
C GLY A 170 17.92 0.40 -5.61
N GLY A 171 18.64 1.33 -6.25
CA GLY A 171 20.01 1.12 -6.70
C GLY A 171 20.13 0.27 -7.97
N HIS A 172 19.02 0.08 -8.70
CA HIS A 172 18.90 -0.91 -9.76
C HIS A 172 19.45 -0.38 -11.09
N TRP A 173 20.78 -0.29 -11.19
CA TRP A 173 21.49 0.29 -12.33
C TRP A 173 21.02 -0.22 -13.69
N ALA A 174 21.00 -1.54 -13.89
CA ALA A 174 20.60 -2.16 -15.16
C ALA A 174 19.13 -1.87 -15.54
N VAL A 175 18.26 -1.63 -14.55
CA VAL A 175 16.89 -1.17 -14.81
C VAL A 175 16.89 0.30 -15.22
N CYS A 176 17.65 1.17 -14.55
CA CYS A 176 17.76 2.59 -14.92
C CYS A 176 18.32 2.77 -16.35
N GLU A 177 19.38 2.04 -16.69
CA GLU A 177 19.97 2.02 -18.03
C GLU A 177 18.95 1.58 -19.10
N TRP A 178 18.27 0.45 -18.87
CA TRP A 178 17.23 -0.03 -19.77
C TRP A 178 16.04 0.93 -19.90
N LEU A 179 15.62 1.59 -18.81
CA LEU A 179 14.54 2.57 -18.84
C LEU A 179 14.89 3.77 -19.73
N LEU A 180 16.08 4.34 -19.56
CA LEU A 180 16.54 5.46 -20.38
C LEU A 180 16.71 5.06 -21.85
N ALA A 181 17.30 3.89 -22.12
CA ALA A 181 17.45 3.36 -23.48
C ALA A 181 16.10 3.05 -24.16
N SER A 182 15.05 2.72 -23.38
CA SER A 182 13.70 2.41 -23.87
C SER A 182 12.79 3.64 -24.00
N GLY A 183 13.31 4.85 -23.79
CA GLY A 183 12.54 6.09 -23.89
C GLY A 183 11.55 6.30 -22.73
N CYS A 184 11.85 5.81 -21.53
CA CYS A 184 11.13 6.20 -20.32
C CYS A 184 11.28 7.72 -20.10
N PRO A 185 10.20 8.45 -19.75
CA PRO A 185 10.29 9.86 -19.39
C PRO A 185 11.32 10.11 -18.29
N TRP A 186 12.12 11.15 -18.46
CA TRP A 186 13.12 11.55 -17.46
C TRP A 186 12.44 12.14 -16.22
N SER A 187 12.78 11.63 -15.03
CA SER A 187 12.36 12.22 -13.76
C SER A 187 13.51 12.96 -13.11
N GLY A 188 13.36 14.27 -12.92
CA GLY A 188 14.38 15.08 -12.25
C GLY A 188 14.58 14.77 -10.77
N ALA A 189 13.70 13.98 -10.18
CA ALA A 189 13.87 13.45 -8.83
C ALA A 189 14.70 12.15 -8.79
N ALA A 190 15.02 11.50 -9.92
CA ALA A 190 15.72 10.22 -9.94
C ALA A 190 17.13 10.27 -9.33
N PRO A 191 18.00 11.27 -9.60
CA PRO A 191 19.30 11.37 -8.91
C PRO A 191 19.16 11.47 -7.38
N GLY A 192 18.19 12.26 -6.90
CA GLY A 192 17.89 12.38 -5.48
C GLY A 192 17.28 11.14 -4.86
N ALA A 193 16.53 10.35 -5.65
CA ALA A 193 16.03 9.06 -5.21
C ALA A 193 17.17 8.04 -5.04
N ALA A 194 18.14 7.98 -5.96
CA ALA A 194 19.36 7.19 -5.81
C ALA A 194 20.18 7.62 -4.58
N ALA A 195 20.38 8.94 -4.40
CA ALA A 195 21.04 9.48 -3.20
C ALA A 195 20.29 9.06 -1.92
N SER A 196 18.96 9.14 -1.91
CA SER A 196 18.10 8.71 -0.79
C SER A 196 18.12 7.19 -0.51
N GLY A 197 18.57 6.37 -1.47
CA GLY A 197 18.84 4.94 -1.26
C GLY A 197 20.28 4.65 -0.79
N GLY A 198 21.14 5.67 -0.70
CA GLY A 198 22.58 5.52 -0.44
C GLY A 198 23.40 5.16 -1.68
N HIS A 199 22.81 5.16 -2.87
CA HIS A 199 23.43 4.71 -4.11
C HIS A 199 24.19 5.86 -4.82
N VAL A 200 25.21 6.41 -4.16
CA VAL A 200 25.95 7.61 -4.61
C VAL A 200 26.47 7.48 -6.05
N GLY A 201 27.07 6.35 -6.42
CA GLY A 201 27.57 6.14 -7.79
C GLY A 201 26.47 6.13 -8.86
N LEU A 202 25.28 5.63 -8.53
CA LEU A 202 24.12 5.69 -9.44
C LEU A 202 23.54 7.11 -9.51
N ALA A 203 23.54 7.84 -8.39
CA ALA A 203 23.15 9.24 -8.37
C ALA A 203 24.09 10.08 -9.26
N ASP A 204 25.41 9.92 -9.13
CA ASP A 204 26.41 10.64 -9.91
C ASP A 204 26.33 10.31 -11.42
N TRP A 205 26.05 9.04 -11.78
CA TRP A 205 25.76 8.66 -13.18
C TRP A 205 24.47 9.27 -13.71
N LEU A 206 23.39 9.28 -12.92
CA LEU A 206 22.14 9.95 -13.30
C LEU A 206 22.33 11.48 -13.43
N LEU A 207 23.17 12.11 -12.61
CA LEU A 207 23.51 13.53 -12.78
C LEU A 207 24.28 13.80 -14.08
N ALA A 208 25.19 12.90 -14.47
CA ALA A 208 25.92 12.99 -15.74
C ALA A 208 25.04 12.72 -16.97
N ALA A 209 24.00 11.88 -16.82
CA ALA A 209 23.03 11.55 -17.87
C ALA A 209 21.85 12.53 -17.97
N ALA A 210 21.71 13.47 -17.04
CA ALA A 210 20.56 14.35 -16.96
C ALA A 210 20.50 15.37 -18.12
N PRO A 211 19.32 15.62 -18.72
CA PRO A 211 19.16 16.72 -19.66
C PRO A 211 19.32 18.08 -18.96
N THR A 212 19.66 19.12 -19.71
CA THR A 212 19.78 20.51 -19.19
C THR A 212 18.50 20.97 -18.51
N GLY A 213 18.60 21.42 -17.25
CA GLY A 213 17.45 21.78 -16.41
C GLY A 213 16.66 20.59 -15.86
N GLY A 214 17.08 19.35 -16.15
CA GLY A 214 16.40 18.13 -15.77
C GLY A 214 16.68 17.64 -14.35
N VAL A 215 17.38 18.37 -13.50
CA VAL A 215 17.70 17.93 -12.11
C VAL A 215 16.89 18.75 -11.11
N ASN A 216 16.12 18.08 -10.26
CA ASN A 216 15.46 18.71 -9.12
C ASN A 216 16.46 18.77 -7.95
N ALA A 217 17.07 19.95 -7.76
CA ALA A 217 18.09 20.19 -6.73
C ALA A 217 17.56 19.95 -5.31
N ALA A 218 16.32 20.36 -5.00
CA ALA A 218 15.71 20.11 -3.69
C ALA A 218 15.56 18.60 -3.42
N CYS A 219 15.09 17.81 -4.39
CA CYS A 219 15.04 16.34 -4.27
C CYS A 219 16.42 15.70 -4.14
N LEU A 220 17.43 16.19 -4.87
CA LEU A 220 18.82 15.73 -4.80
C LEU A 220 19.40 15.91 -3.39
N LEU A 221 19.29 17.13 -2.86
CA LEU A 221 19.84 17.48 -1.55
C LEU A 221 19.03 16.86 -0.42
N ARG A 222 17.71 16.67 -0.57
CA ARG A 222 16.91 15.83 0.33
C ARG A 222 17.49 14.42 0.44
N GLY A 223 17.71 13.76 -0.69
CA GLY A 223 18.19 12.38 -0.72
C GLY A 223 19.60 12.25 -0.14
N ALA A 224 20.48 13.18 -0.47
CA ALA A 224 21.82 13.25 0.10
C ALA A 224 21.78 13.46 1.64
N ALA A 225 20.93 14.36 2.12
CA ALA A 225 20.74 14.60 3.54
C ALA A 225 20.18 13.36 4.26
N THR A 226 19.26 12.63 3.63
CA THR A 226 18.72 11.37 4.17
C THR A 226 19.76 10.26 4.25
N ALA A 227 20.49 9.91 3.18
CA ALA A 227 21.21 8.63 3.15
C ALA A 227 22.69 8.66 2.71
N CYS A 228 23.22 9.78 2.24
CA CYS A 228 24.66 9.91 1.97
C CYS A 228 25.43 10.34 3.23
N ASP A 229 26.76 10.35 3.20
CA ASP A 229 27.56 10.96 4.27
C ASP A 229 27.59 12.50 4.17
N LEU A 230 28.04 13.17 5.24
CA LEU A 230 28.20 14.62 5.29
C LEU A 230 29.08 15.17 4.15
N ALA A 231 30.15 14.46 3.75
CA ALA A 231 31.05 14.91 2.69
C ALA A 231 30.37 14.93 1.32
N THR A 232 29.58 13.90 1.00
CA THR A 232 28.76 13.82 -0.22
C THR A 232 27.65 14.86 -0.20
N LEU A 233 26.99 15.07 0.95
CA LEU A 233 26.00 16.14 1.12
C LEU A 233 26.61 17.52 0.87
N GLN A 234 27.78 17.82 1.45
CA GLN A 234 28.51 19.07 1.23
C GLN A 234 28.86 19.27 -0.24
N ARG A 235 29.49 18.28 -0.87
CA ARG A 235 29.84 18.28 -2.31
C ARG A 235 28.63 18.59 -3.19
N LEU A 236 27.51 17.89 -2.97
CA LEU A 236 26.29 18.09 -3.75
C LEU A 236 25.65 19.45 -3.46
N TYR A 237 25.67 19.91 -2.20
CA TYR A 237 25.14 21.21 -1.82
C TYR A 237 25.93 22.36 -2.47
N ASP A 238 27.26 22.34 -2.38
CA ASP A 238 28.10 23.38 -2.96
C ASP A 238 27.97 23.45 -4.50
N THR A 239 27.68 22.32 -5.14
CA THR A 239 27.44 22.22 -6.59
C THR A 239 26.02 22.68 -7.00
N TRP A 240 24.99 22.32 -6.23
CA TRP A 240 23.58 22.44 -6.65
C TRP A 240 22.74 23.47 -5.86
N SER A 241 23.30 24.13 -4.84
CA SER A 241 22.61 25.21 -4.11
C SER A 241 22.62 26.55 -4.85
N GLY A 242 23.59 26.78 -5.75
CA GLY A 242 23.76 28.02 -6.48
C GLY A 242 22.64 28.29 -7.50
N GLY A 243 21.64 29.07 -7.12
CA GLY A 243 20.62 29.63 -8.02
C GLY A 243 19.37 28.78 -8.24
N LEU A 244 19.21 27.67 -7.53
CA LEU A 244 18.04 26.77 -7.65
C LEU A 244 17.32 26.45 -6.33
N LEU A 245 17.92 26.77 -5.17
CA LEU A 245 17.23 26.70 -3.90
C LEU A 245 16.63 28.07 -3.57
N GLU A 246 15.31 28.13 -3.39
CA GLU A 246 14.74 29.24 -2.62
C GLU A 246 15.15 29.05 -1.15
N GLY A 247 15.24 30.15 -0.39
CA GLY A 247 15.69 30.07 1.02
C GLY A 247 14.86 29.13 1.90
N THR A 248 13.63 28.82 1.48
CA THR A 248 12.72 27.86 2.10
C THR A 248 13.11 26.39 1.88
N ASP A 249 13.84 26.02 0.83
CA ASP A 249 14.12 24.60 0.55
C ASP A 249 15.04 23.95 1.60
N VAL A 250 15.93 24.75 2.20
CA VAL A 250 16.75 24.30 3.34
C VAL A 250 15.87 23.98 4.53
N ASP A 251 14.90 24.84 4.85
CA ASP A 251 14.01 24.70 6.00
C ASP A 251 12.97 23.58 5.78
N ASP A 252 12.47 23.45 4.56
CA ASP A 252 11.32 22.59 4.23
C ASP A 252 11.72 21.18 3.83
N VAL A 253 12.93 21.02 3.28
CA VAL A 253 13.32 19.80 2.56
C VAL A 253 14.63 19.23 3.09
N VAL A 254 15.71 20.01 3.06
CA VAL A 254 17.07 19.48 3.32
C VAL A 254 17.31 19.27 4.81
N MET A 255 16.92 20.24 5.66
CA MET A 255 17.14 20.16 7.10
C MET A 255 16.27 19.09 7.79
N PRO A 256 14.95 18.96 7.51
CA PRO A 256 14.17 17.85 8.04
C PRO A 256 14.74 16.48 7.65
N ALA A 257 15.22 16.34 6.40
CA ALA A 257 15.83 15.11 5.91
C ALA A 257 17.16 14.76 6.62
N ALA A 258 17.97 15.76 6.98
CA ALA A 258 19.17 15.56 7.80
C ALA A 258 18.84 15.17 9.24
N VAL A 259 17.90 15.86 9.89
CA VAL A 259 17.48 15.54 11.28
C VAL A 259 16.81 14.16 11.36
N LEU A 260 16.11 13.73 10.30
CA LEU A 260 15.51 12.40 10.18
C LEU A 260 16.44 11.34 9.57
N SER A 261 17.71 11.66 9.28
CA SER A 261 18.65 10.76 8.61
C SER A 261 18.90 9.46 9.42
N PRO A 262 18.77 8.26 8.81
CA PRO A 262 19.18 7.00 9.44
C PRO A 262 20.70 6.81 9.59
N THR A 263 21.53 7.64 8.94
CA THR A 263 22.99 7.51 9.04
C THR A 263 23.49 7.99 10.42
N PRO A 264 24.59 7.42 10.97
CA PRO A 264 25.13 7.82 12.28
C PRO A 264 25.58 9.29 12.36
N ASP A 265 25.93 9.90 11.23
CA ASP A 265 26.38 11.30 11.13
C ASP A 265 25.23 12.32 11.04
N TRP A 266 23.97 11.90 11.27
CA TRP A 266 22.79 12.78 11.21
C TRP A 266 22.96 14.10 11.98
N GLN A 267 23.57 14.06 13.17
CA GLN A 267 23.79 15.24 14.00
C GLN A 267 24.84 16.17 13.38
N ALA A 268 25.87 15.63 12.73
CA ALA A 268 26.89 16.43 12.04
C ALA A 268 26.30 17.13 10.81
N LYS A 269 25.42 16.44 10.05
CA LYS A 269 24.61 17.06 8.98
C LYS A 269 23.72 18.18 9.51
N ALA A 270 23.00 17.91 10.60
CA ALA A 270 22.09 18.85 11.23
C ALA A 270 22.83 20.11 11.74
N GLU A 271 23.96 19.97 12.44
CA GLU A 271 24.75 21.12 12.90
C GLU A 271 25.33 21.96 11.75
N TRP A 272 25.83 21.30 10.69
CA TRP A 272 26.35 21.99 9.51
C TRP A 272 25.25 22.77 8.75
N LEU A 273 24.03 22.22 8.68
CA LEU A 273 22.87 22.91 8.09
C LEU A 273 22.25 23.96 9.04
N ALA A 274 22.37 23.83 10.36
CA ALA A 274 21.67 24.69 11.33
C ALA A 274 22.08 26.18 11.28
N GLY A 275 23.22 26.52 10.65
CA GLY A 275 23.61 27.90 10.35
C GLY A 275 23.00 28.48 9.07
N ARG A 276 22.29 27.67 8.28
CA ARG A 276 21.65 28.01 6.99
C ARG A 276 20.12 28.03 7.08
N VAL A 277 19.56 27.62 8.22
CA VAL A 277 18.12 27.57 8.48
C VAL A 277 17.59 28.96 8.77
N SER A 278 16.51 29.36 8.08
CA SER A 278 15.88 30.68 8.21
C SER A 278 14.63 30.66 9.10
N ARG A 279 13.89 29.54 9.09
CA ARG A 279 12.62 29.32 9.80
C ARG A 279 12.68 28.03 10.63
N PRO A 280 13.37 28.03 11.79
CA PRO A 280 13.53 26.84 12.61
C PRO A 280 12.20 26.26 13.09
N GLU A 281 11.18 27.09 13.33
CA GLU A 281 9.83 26.67 13.70
C GLU A 281 9.18 25.77 12.64
N ARG A 282 9.48 26.00 11.35
CA ARG A 282 8.98 25.21 10.23
C ARG A 282 9.69 23.86 10.13
N VAL A 283 11.00 23.82 10.39
CA VAL A 283 11.76 22.57 10.54
C VAL A 283 11.20 21.73 11.68
N ILE A 284 11.02 22.34 12.87
CA ILE A 284 10.48 21.68 14.07
C ILE A 284 9.09 21.08 13.78
N LEU A 285 8.23 21.82 13.08
CA LEU A 285 6.90 21.34 12.71
C LEU A 285 6.96 20.12 11.77
N LEU A 286 7.76 20.19 10.71
CA LEU A 286 7.90 19.11 9.72
C LEU A 286 8.54 17.85 10.30
N VAL A 287 9.54 17.98 11.16
CA VAL A 287 10.18 16.85 11.85
C VAL A 287 9.26 16.27 12.93
N GLY A 288 8.55 17.12 13.68
CA GLY A 288 7.68 16.72 14.79
C GLY A 288 6.42 15.95 14.37
N VAL A 289 5.81 16.26 13.21
CA VAL A 289 4.69 15.45 12.68
C VAL A 289 5.15 14.11 12.07
N SER A 290 6.44 13.93 11.79
CA SER A 290 6.94 12.79 11.03
C SER A 290 6.95 11.50 11.84
N GLU A 291 6.22 10.49 11.35
CA GLU A 291 6.24 9.13 11.92
C GLU A 291 7.66 8.53 11.90
N GLU A 292 8.51 8.95 10.94
CA GLU A 292 9.91 8.50 10.83
C GLU A 292 10.73 8.88 12.06
N LEU A 293 10.42 9.99 12.75
CA LEU A 293 11.13 10.39 13.97
C LEU A 293 10.96 9.32 15.05
N TYR A 294 9.71 8.93 15.30
CA TYR A 294 9.31 8.04 16.40
C TYR A 294 9.54 6.56 16.12
N GLY A 295 9.78 6.19 14.86
CA GLY A 295 10.30 4.87 14.50
C GLY A 295 11.77 4.66 14.90
N ARG A 296 12.50 5.70 15.32
CA ARG A 296 13.91 5.62 15.73
C ARG A 296 14.05 5.43 17.24
N TYR A 297 15.08 4.70 17.64
CA TYR A 297 15.44 4.54 19.06
C TYR A 297 15.97 5.85 19.68
N ASP A 298 16.61 6.70 18.87
CA ASP A 298 17.24 7.98 19.26
C ASP A 298 16.31 9.20 19.09
N TRP A 299 15.00 9.00 18.92
CA TRP A 299 14.04 10.09 18.67
C TRP A 299 14.10 11.20 19.74
N ARG A 300 14.36 10.83 21.00
CA ARG A 300 14.51 11.76 22.12
C ARG A 300 15.75 12.64 21.98
N GLU A 301 16.84 12.10 21.45
CA GLU A 301 18.10 12.82 21.25
C GLU A 301 17.94 13.84 20.12
N ARG A 302 17.27 13.45 19.02
CA ARG A 302 16.91 14.32 17.89
C ARG A 302 15.97 15.45 18.32
N ALA A 303 14.93 15.12 19.09
CA ALA A 303 14.03 16.12 19.68
C ALA A 303 14.77 17.08 20.61
N ALA A 304 15.52 16.56 21.59
CA ALA A 304 16.31 17.36 22.53
C ALA A 304 17.43 18.16 21.86
N TRP A 305 17.94 17.73 20.70
CA TRP A 305 18.84 18.51 19.87
C TRP A 305 18.13 19.74 19.29
N MET A 306 17.00 19.58 18.58
CA MET A 306 16.22 20.70 18.04
C MET A 306 15.79 21.68 19.15
N TRP A 307 15.30 21.14 20.27
CA TRP A 307 14.83 21.92 21.42
C TRP A 307 15.92 22.77 22.06
N ARG A 308 17.16 22.26 22.15
CA ARG A 308 18.33 23.03 22.62
C ARG A 308 18.82 24.03 21.58
N ARG A 309 18.77 23.68 20.29
CA ARG A 309 19.33 24.50 19.20
C ARG A 309 18.49 25.74 18.88
N TRP A 310 17.17 25.59 18.88
CA TRP A 310 16.24 26.65 18.44
C TRP A 310 15.21 27.07 19.50
N GLY A 311 15.21 26.40 20.66
CA GLY A 311 14.35 26.74 21.78
C GLY A 311 12.95 26.13 21.67
N TYR A 312 12.74 25.00 22.33
CA TYR A 312 11.39 24.53 22.64
C TYR A 312 10.94 25.17 23.95
N ARG A 313 10.21 26.28 23.85
CA ARG A 313 9.32 26.67 24.95
C ARG A 313 8.16 25.68 24.99
N THR A 314 7.44 25.62 26.11
CA THR A 314 6.23 24.82 26.30
C THR A 314 5.06 25.41 25.50
N ASP A 315 5.23 25.50 24.19
CA ASP A 315 4.25 25.98 23.21
C ASP A 315 3.25 24.86 22.95
N PRO A 316 1.95 25.03 23.29
CA PRO A 316 0.95 24.00 23.10
C PRO A 316 0.82 23.51 21.66
N GLU A 317 1.05 24.36 20.66
CA GLU A 317 0.99 23.98 19.24
C GLU A 317 2.14 23.03 18.88
N LEU A 318 3.35 23.30 19.35
CA LEU A 318 4.51 22.41 19.14
C LEU A 318 4.37 21.11 19.94
N VAL A 319 3.80 21.14 21.15
CA VAL A 319 3.48 19.93 21.91
C VAL A 319 2.46 19.07 21.14
N PHE A 320 1.39 19.68 20.62
CA PHE A 320 0.38 18.99 19.83
C PHE A 320 0.97 18.36 18.56
N VAL A 321 1.85 19.07 17.85
CA VAL A 321 2.57 18.56 16.66
C VAL A 321 3.36 17.29 16.96
N PHE A 322 4.15 17.28 18.04
CA PHE A 322 4.94 16.11 18.42
C PHE A 322 4.04 14.98 18.96
N ALA A 323 2.99 15.30 19.72
CA ALA A 323 2.01 14.32 20.17
C ALA A 323 1.28 13.66 18.99
N HIS A 324 0.90 14.43 17.97
CA HIS A 324 0.31 13.94 16.72
C HIS A 324 1.21 12.92 16.03
N GLY A 325 2.48 13.26 15.78
CA GLY A 325 3.44 12.34 15.14
C GLY A 325 3.66 11.06 15.94
N ALA A 326 3.86 11.18 17.25
CA ALA A 326 4.04 10.04 18.14
C ALA A 326 2.81 9.10 18.18
N VAL A 327 1.61 9.67 18.28
CA VAL A 327 0.35 8.92 18.30
C VAL A 327 0.11 8.21 16.98
N ARG A 328 0.36 8.89 15.85
CA ARG A 328 0.19 8.33 14.50
C ARG A 328 1.17 7.20 14.21
N SER A 329 2.42 7.32 14.65
CA SER A 329 3.44 6.25 14.54
C SER A 329 3.16 5.03 15.43
N GLY A 330 2.23 5.13 16.39
CA GLY A 330 1.95 4.08 17.37
C GLY A 330 2.97 3.97 18.52
N ASN A 331 3.95 4.88 18.61
CA ASN A 331 4.94 4.88 19.69
C ASN A 331 4.34 5.39 21.01
N THR A 332 3.82 4.45 21.81
CA THR A 332 3.13 4.71 23.09
C THR A 332 4.01 5.39 24.13
N ASP A 333 5.31 5.13 24.14
CA ASP A 333 6.25 5.76 25.09
C ASP A 333 6.58 7.20 24.71
N ALA A 334 6.66 7.51 23.41
CA ALA A 334 6.76 8.88 22.92
C ALA A 334 5.47 9.65 23.20
N ALA A 335 4.30 9.09 22.85
CA ALA A 335 3.01 9.72 23.07
C ALA A 335 2.79 10.03 24.57
N ARG A 336 3.01 9.05 25.47
CA ARG A 336 2.88 9.26 26.92
C ARG A 336 3.79 10.38 27.42
N CYS A 337 5.04 10.41 26.94
CA CYS A 337 6.02 11.41 27.35
C CYS A 337 5.66 12.83 26.88
N LEU A 338 5.12 12.97 25.66
CA LEU A 338 4.79 14.26 25.06
C LEU A 338 3.45 14.81 25.56
N LEU A 339 2.41 13.98 25.71
CA LEU A 339 1.12 14.39 26.25
C LEU A 339 1.24 14.91 27.69
N ALA A 340 2.06 14.23 28.50
CA ALA A 340 2.38 14.67 29.87
C ALA A 340 3.11 16.02 29.97
N GLN A 341 3.68 16.53 28.87
CA GLN A 341 4.38 17.82 28.83
C GLN A 341 3.49 19.01 28.46
N GLY A 342 2.29 18.81 27.89
CA GLY A 342 1.46 19.94 27.48
C GLY A 342 0.19 19.66 26.67
N LEU A 343 -0.43 18.47 26.80
CA LEU A 343 -1.79 18.26 26.28
C LEU A 343 -2.67 17.58 27.35
N PRO A 344 -3.32 18.34 28.24
CA PRO A 344 -4.16 17.76 29.28
C PRO A 344 -5.41 17.09 28.69
N PRO A 345 -6.04 16.12 29.39
CA PRO A 345 -7.20 15.40 28.87
C PRO A 345 -8.42 16.27 28.55
N ALA A 346 -8.55 17.40 29.27
CA ALA A 346 -9.59 18.41 29.10
C ALA A 346 -9.33 19.40 27.94
N ASP A 347 -8.21 19.26 27.22
CA ASP A 347 -7.87 20.13 26.10
C ASP A 347 -8.85 19.95 24.91
N PRO A 348 -9.32 21.02 24.25
CA PRO A 348 -10.20 20.91 23.07
C PRO A 348 -9.63 20.08 21.90
N LEU A 349 -8.31 19.90 21.82
CA LEU A 349 -7.64 19.06 20.81
C LEU A 349 -7.57 17.57 21.22
N SER A 350 -7.93 17.22 22.45
CA SER A 350 -7.96 15.84 22.98
C SER A 350 -8.72 14.85 22.09
N PRO A 351 -9.94 15.15 21.56
CA PRO A 351 -10.64 14.27 20.63
C PRO A 351 -9.93 14.10 19.27
N ARG A 352 -9.14 15.10 18.85
CA ARG A 352 -8.39 15.01 17.58
C ARG A 352 -7.27 13.98 17.71
N ILE A 353 -6.59 13.94 18.86
CA ILE A 353 -5.55 12.95 19.16
C ILE A 353 -6.12 11.51 19.21
N THR A 354 -7.27 11.30 19.86
CA THR A 354 -7.93 9.97 19.87
C THR A 354 -8.41 9.57 18.48
N ALA A 355 -8.94 10.50 17.69
CA ALA A 355 -9.32 10.25 16.30
C ALA A 355 -8.12 9.86 15.41
N ILE A 356 -6.95 10.49 15.57
CA ILE A 356 -5.71 10.11 14.86
C ILE A 356 -5.27 8.69 15.23
N ALA A 357 -5.30 8.32 16.51
CA ALA A 357 -4.97 6.96 16.96
C ALA A 357 -5.92 5.90 16.37
N ALA A 358 -7.22 6.24 16.25
CA ALA A 358 -8.23 5.40 15.64
C ALA A 358 -8.05 5.23 14.13
N GLU A 359 -7.67 6.29 13.41
CA GLU A 359 -7.37 6.24 11.98
C GLU A 359 -6.11 5.42 11.68
N ALA A 360 -5.09 5.52 12.53
CA ALA A 360 -3.87 4.72 12.43
C ALA A 360 -4.08 3.23 12.82
N GLY A 361 -5.23 2.89 13.41
CA GLY A 361 -5.58 1.51 13.80
C GLY A 361 -4.85 0.99 15.05
N HIS A 362 -4.19 1.86 15.81
CA HIS A 362 -3.34 1.49 16.94
C HIS A 362 -4.15 1.28 18.24
N LEU A 363 -4.71 0.08 18.42
CA LEU A 363 -5.52 -0.25 19.60
C LEU A 363 -4.79 0.01 20.94
N GLY A 364 -3.49 -0.33 21.03
CA GLY A 364 -2.69 -0.06 22.23
C GLY A 364 -2.47 1.44 22.51
N MET A 365 -2.41 2.27 21.46
CA MET A 365 -2.35 3.73 21.59
C MET A 365 -3.68 4.29 22.09
N LEU A 366 -4.80 3.85 21.53
CA LEU A 366 -6.13 4.21 22.01
C LEU A 366 -6.35 3.82 23.48
N GLN A 367 -5.91 2.63 23.88
CA GLN A 367 -5.94 2.17 25.28
C GLN A 367 -5.11 3.07 26.20
N LEU A 368 -3.91 3.47 25.77
CA LEU A 368 -3.10 4.46 26.49
C LEU A 368 -3.84 5.81 26.63
N LEU A 369 -4.34 6.38 25.53
CA LEU A 369 -5.06 7.66 25.55
C LEU A 369 -6.29 7.62 26.47
N GLY A 370 -7.07 6.53 26.42
CA GLY A 370 -8.19 6.31 27.34
C GLY A 370 -7.76 6.13 28.80
N SER A 371 -6.58 5.56 29.06
CA SER A 371 -6.03 5.45 30.44
C SER A 371 -5.51 6.80 30.97
N LEU A 372 -5.07 7.69 30.08
CA LEU A 372 -4.72 9.07 30.40
C LEU A 372 -5.96 9.98 30.55
N GLY A 373 -7.16 9.48 30.22
CA GLY A 373 -8.42 10.21 30.34
C GLY A 373 -8.83 11.04 29.12
N HIS A 374 -8.12 10.94 27.99
CA HIS A 374 -8.48 11.67 26.78
C HIS A 374 -9.86 11.26 26.26
N ALA A 375 -10.71 12.25 26.01
CA ALA A 375 -12.07 12.04 25.54
C ALA A 375 -12.09 11.44 24.12
N MET A 376 -13.10 10.62 23.86
CA MET A 376 -13.38 10.05 22.54
C MET A 376 -14.72 10.57 22.07
N ASP A 377 -14.86 10.72 20.77
CA ASP A 377 -16.02 11.32 20.15
C ASP A 377 -16.52 10.50 18.95
N PHE A 378 -17.52 11.04 18.26
CA PHE A 378 -18.07 10.42 17.06
C PHE A 378 -17.08 10.37 15.89
N ASP A 379 -16.17 11.35 15.73
CA ASP A 379 -15.14 11.28 14.69
C ASP A 379 -14.13 10.16 14.97
N THR A 380 -13.82 9.91 16.25
CA THR A 380 -12.99 8.78 16.68
C THR A 380 -13.57 7.43 16.22
N LEU A 381 -14.89 7.19 16.40
CA LEU A 381 -15.50 5.98 15.84
C LEU A 381 -15.54 6.04 14.30
N LYS A 382 -15.90 7.18 13.70
CA LYS A 382 -16.02 7.32 12.24
C LYS A 382 -14.69 7.05 11.52
N ARG A 383 -13.55 7.38 12.14
CA ARG A 383 -12.21 7.03 11.65
C ARG A 383 -11.88 5.55 11.88
N ALA A 384 -12.14 5.02 13.08
CA ALA A 384 -11.98 3.59 13.36
C ALA A 384 -12.70 2.71 12.32
N LEU A 385 -13.95 3.03 12.00
CA LEU A 385 -14.77 2.31 11.03
C LEU A 385 -14.15 2.28 9.63
N ARG A 386 -13.56 3.39 9.17
CA ARG A 386 -12.89 3.48 7.86
C ARG A 386 -11.65 2.58 7.74
N THR A 387 -11.03 2.19 8.87
CA THR A 387 -9.87 1.28 8.85
C THR A 387 -10.25 -0.18 8.58
N GLY A 388 -11.51 -0.57 8.82
CA GLY A 388 -11.94 -1.97 8.79
C GLY A 388 -11.47 -2.79 10.02
N ASN A 389 -10.71 -2.22 10.95
CA ASN A 389 -10.22 -2.93 12.13
C ASN A 389 -11.33 -3.07 13.19
N LEU A 390 -12.09 -4.16 13.09
CA LEU A 390 -13.20 -4.46 14.00
C LEU A 390 -12.82 -4.46 15.49
N ALA A 391 -11.57 -4.82 15.85
CA ALA A 391 -11.11 -4.79 17.24
C ALA A 391 -11.02 -3.35 17.78
N VAL A 392 -10.52 -2.42 16.96
CA VAL A 392 -10.49 -0.98 17.28
C VAL A 392 -11.91 -0.41 17.34
N VAL A 393 -12.75 -0.72 16.35
CA VAL A 393 -14.17 -0.29 16.29
C VAL A 393 -14.93 -0.70 17.55
N ARG A 394 -14.84 -1.98 17.94
CA ARG A 394 -15.48 -2.51 19.15
C ARG A 394 -15.04 -1.78 20.40
N TRP A 395 -13.72 -1.64 20.59
CA TRP A 395 -13.17 -1.02 21.78
C TRP A 395 -13.54 0.46 21.91
N VAL A 396 -13.48 1.23 20.81
CA VAL A 396 -13.93 2.64 20.79
C VAL A 396 -15.42 2.74 21.09
N ALA A 397 -16.24 1.85 20.51
CA ALA A 397 -17.69 1.89 20.74
C ALA A 397 -18.10 1.48 22.16
N GLU A 398 -17.41 0.50 22.76
CA GLU A 398 -17.59 0.12 24.17
C GLU A 398 -17.24 1.30 25.10
N ARG A 399 -16.18 2.07 24.80
CA ARG A 399 -15.81 3.28 25.54
C ARG A 399 -16.82 4.41 25.39
N LEU A 400 -17.29 4.69 24.18
CA LEU A 400 -18.31 5.72 23.94
C LEU A 400 -19.65 5.34 24.61
N GLY A 401 -20.04 4.06 24.61
CA GLY A 401 -21.21 3.56 25.32
C GLY A 401 -21.15 3.69 26.85
N GLN A 402 -19.95 3.80 27.43
CA GLN A 402 -19.76 4.08 28.86
C GLN A 402 -19.96 5.57 29.20
N GLN A 403 -19.88 6.47 28.21
CA GLN A 403 -20.01 7.92 28.42
C GLN A 403 -21.45 8.44 28.23
N GLY A 404 -22.37 7.64 27.68
CA GLY A 404 -23.77 7.99 27.55
C GLY A 404 -24.61 6.95 26.80
N PRO A 405 -25.95 7.00 26.90
CA PRO A 405 -26.84 6.02 26.27
C PRO A 405 -26.68 5.99 24.74
N GLY A 406 -26.72 4.78 24.17
CA GLY A 406 -26.26 4.44 22.81
C GLY A 406 -26.99 5.02 21.59
N GLN A 407 -27.74 6.12 21.72
CA GLN A 407 -28.40 6.79 20.59
C GLN A 407 -27.42 7.30 19.53
N TRP A 408 -26.17 7.58 19.92
CA TRP A 408 -25.11 8.08 19.06
C TRP A 408 -24.66 7.11 17.96
N LEU A 409 -25.04 5.82 18.02
CA LEU A 409 -24.65 4.79 17.06
C LEU A 409 -25.56 4.70 15.82
N LEU A 410 -26.71 5.38 15.81
CA LEU A 410 -27.78 5.18 14.82
C LEU A 410 -27.71 6.13 13.61
N SER A 411 -26.50 6.39 13.10
CA SER A 411 -26.30 7.28 11.94
C SER A 411 -25.89 6.54 10.67
N ALA A 412 -26.52 6.90 9.55
CA ALA A 412 -26.17 6.38 8.22
C ALA A 412 -24.72 6.72 7.83
N ASP A 413 -24.18 7.83 8.34
CA ASP A 413 -22.77 8.22 8.17
C ASP A 413 -21.78 7.20 8.72
N LEU A 414 -22.13 6.51 9.82
CA LEU A 414 -21.30 5.43 10.38
C LEU A 414 -21.33 4.21 9.45
N PHE A 415 -22.49 3.93 8.84
CA PHE A 415 -22.59 2.84 7.86
C PHE A 415 -21.80 3.14 6.58
N CYS A 416 -21.86 4.37 6.07
CA CYS A 416 -21.02 4.80 4.95
C CYS A 416 -19.51 4.78 5.30
N ALA A 417 -19.14 5.13 6.54
CA ALA A 417 -17.76 5.03 7.01
C ALA A 417 -17.26 3.58 7.10
N GLY A 418 -18.09 2.66 7.61
CA GLY A 418 -17.81 1.22 7.61
C GLY A 418 -17.73 0.64 6.19
N ALA A 419 -18.64 1.04 5.30
CA ALA A 419 -18.65 0.62 3.90
C ALA A 419 -17.36 1.01 3.17
N SER A 420 -16.88 2.23 3.42
CA SER A 420 -15.61 2.74 2.88
C SER A 420 -14.36 1.90 3.22
N SER A 421 -14.43 1.02 4.23
CA SER A 421 -13.32 0.13 4.60
C SER A 421 -13.21 -1.15 3.76
N GLY A 422 -14.31 -1.58 3.11
CA GLY A 422 -14.39 -2.89 2.45
C GLY A 422 -14.54 -4.11 3.37
N SER A 423 -14.54 -3.96 4.71
CA SER A 423 -14.77 -5.09 5.63
C SER A 423 -16.27 -5.43 5.71
N ARG A 424 -16.64 -6.70 5.46
CA ARG A 424 -17.99 -7.21 5.70
C ARG A 424 -18.28 -7.34 7.20
N GLU A 425 -17.28 -7.72 7.99
CA GLU A 425 -17.39 -7.92 9.44
C GLU A 425 -17.77 -6.62 10.17
N VAL A 426 -17.23 -5.47 9.73
CA VAL A 426 -17.63 -4.15 10.24
C VAL A 426 -19.08 -3.81 9.85
N LEU A 427 -19.55 -4.17 8.65
CA LEU A 427 -20.94 -3.95 8.26
C LEU A 427 -21.92 -4.84 9.02
N GLU A 428 -21.55 -6.10 9.28
CA GLU A 428 -22.32 -7.01 10.11
C GLU A 428 -22.44 -6.48 11.53
N TRP A 429 -21.33 -6.07 12.13
CA TRP A 429 -21.29 -5.49 13.48
C TRP A 429 -22.14 -4.21 13.63
N LEU A 430 -22.16 -3.35 12.60
CA LEU A 430 -23.04 -2.18 12.53
C LEU A 430 -24.52 -2.59 12.38
N ARG A 431 -24.81 -3.58 11.52
CA ARG A 431 -26.18 -4.02 11.26
C ARG A 431 -26.82 -4.70 12.48
N GLU A 432 -26.06 -5.50 13.22
CA GLU A 432 -26.48 -6.08 14.52
C GLU A 432 -26.96 -5.01 15.52
N ARG A 433 -26.42 -3.79 15.43
CA ARG A 433 -26.73 -2.68 16.35
C ARG A 433 -27.80 -1.74 15.80
N GLY A 434 -28.48 -2.12 14.72
CA GLY A 434 -29.58 -1.36 14.14
C GLY A 434 -29.15 -0.08 13.41
N CYS A 435 -27.85 0.10 13.10
CA CYS A 435 -27.40 1.25 12.33
C CYS A 435 -28.16 1.32 10.98
N PRO A 436 -28.76 2.48 10.63
CA PRO A 436 -29.45 2.64 9.36
C PRO A 436 -28.44 2.72 8.20
N TRP A 437 -28.90 2.37 7.00
CA TRP A 437 -28.16 2.52 5.75
C TRP A 437 -29.00 3.23 4.69
N GLY A 438 -28.37 3.71 3.63
CA GLY A 438 -29.03 4.33 2.48
C GLY A 438 -28.25 4.12 1.19
N ALA A 439 -28.68 4.79 0.11
CA ALA A 439 -28.01 4.70 -1.19
C ALA A 439 -26.51 5.05 -1.14
N ASP A 440 -26.15 6.04 -0.33
CA ASP A 440 -24.76 6.46 -0.12
C ASP A 440 -23.89 5.35 0.50
N THR A 441 -24.50 4.43 1.26
CA THR A 441 -23.81 3.27 1.83
C THR A 441 -23.39 2.30 0.73
N PHE A 442 -24.27 2.04 -0.24
CA PHE A 442 -23.98 1.19 -1.38
C PHE A 442 -22.96 1.83 -2.33
N ALA A 443 -23.05 3.15 -2.55
CA ALA A 443 -22.06 3.91 -3.30
C ALA A 443 -20.68 3.92 -2.62
N ALA A 444 -20.62 4.02 -1.29
CA ALA A 444 -19.38 3.93 -0.52
C ALA A 444 -18.72 2.54 -0.62
N ALA A 445 -19.51 1.46 -0.55
CA ALA A 445 -19.03 0.09 -0.76
C ALA A 445 -18.49 -0.10 -2.19
N ALA A 446 -19.18 0.44 -3.20
CA ALA A 446 -18.70 0.41 -4.59
C ALA A 446 -17.38 1.19 -4.75
N ALA A 447 -17.22 2.32 -4.07
CA ALA A 447 -15.98 3.08 -4.05
C ALA A 447 -14.83 2.39 -3.27
N ALA A 448 -15.14 1.51 -2.31
CA ALA A 448 -14.17 0.63 -1.66
C ALA A 448 -13.81 -0.59 -2.53
N GLY A 449 -14.75 -1.04 -3.36
CA GLY A 449 -14.53 -2.00 -4.45
C GLY A 449 -14.41 -3.46 -4.01
N SER A 450 -15.03 -3.83 -2.88
CA SER A 450 -15.18 -5.23 -2.47
C SER A 450 -16.47 -5.81 -3.07
N GLU A 451 -16.38 -6.83 -3.92
CA GLU A 451 -17.56 -7.50 -4.49
C GLU A 451 -18.37 -8.22 -3.41
N GLU A 452 -17.70 -8.84 -2.42
CA GLU A 452 -18.36 -9.53 -1.31
C GLU A 452 -19.22 -8.55 -0.48
N GLN A 453 -18.73 -7.34 -0.27
CA GLN A 453 -19.45 -6.30 0.47
C GLN A 453 -20.68 -5.79 -0.30
N LEU A 454 -20.58 -5.66 -1.63
CA LEU A 454 -21.70 -5.27 -2.49
C LEU A 454 -22.77 -6.36 -2.57
N GLU A 455 -22.38 -7.61 -2.75
CA GLU A 455 -23.28 -8.76 -2.78
C GLU A 455 -24.04 -8.87 -1.44
N TRP A 456 -23.33 -8.81 -0.32
CA TRP A 456 -23.95 -8.82 1.02
C TRP A 456 -24.91 -7.65 1.26
N LEU A 457 -24.58 -6.44 0.80
CA LEU A 457 -25.47 -5.28 0.94
C LEU A 457 -26.75 -5.44 0.11
N ALA A 458 -26.63 -5.91 -1.13
CA ALA A 458 -27.76 -6.13 -2.02
C ALA A 458 -28.68 -7.25 -1.51
N GLU A 459 -28.11 -8.38 -1.07
CA GLU A 459 -28.84 -9.51 -0.46
C GLU A 459 -29.66 -9.10 0.77
N ARG A 460 -29.19 -8.09 1.53
CA ARG A 460 -29.88 -7.56 2.71
C ARG A 460 -30.83 -6.40 2.41
N GLY A 461 -31.04 -6.06 1.14
CA GLY A 461 -31.95 -4.98 0.73
C GLY A 461 -31.44 -3.57 1.03
N CYS A 462 -30.11 -3.36 1.00
CA CYS A 462 -29.57 -2.01 0.99
C CYS A 462 -30.01 -1.27 -0.30
N PRO A 463 -30.52 -0.03 -0.24
CA PRO A 463 -30.90 0.70 -1.44
C PRO A 463 -29.71 0.89 -2.39
N LEU A 464 -29.85 0.48 -3.65
CA LEU A 464 -28.77 0.56 -4.66
C LEU A 464 -28.52 2.00 -5.17
N GLY A 465 -29.35 2.97 -4.77
CA GLY A 465 -29.43 4.29 -5.40
C GLY A 465 -30.24 4.29 -6.69
N GLY A 466 -30.36 5.46 -7.32
CA GLY A 466 -31.05 5.68 -8.61
C GLY A 466 -30.35 6.68 -9.53
N ASP A 467 -29.33 7.37 -9.02
CA ASP A 467 -28.58 8.44 -9.66
C ASP A 467 -27.26 7.96 -10.31
N GLY A 468 -27.00 6.65 -10.24
CA GLY A 468 -25.78 5.98 -10.68
C GLY A 468 -24.52 6.31 -9.87
N ALA A 469 -24.63 6.87 -8.65
CA ALA A 469 -23.47 7.14 -7.80
C ALA A 469 -22.52 5.93 -7.61
N PRO A 470 -22.99 4.67 -7.46
CA PRO A 470 -22.10 3.51 -7.31
C PRO A 470 -21.15 3.28 -8.50
N TYR A 471 -21.50 3.72 -9.71
CA TYR A 471 -20.67 3.55 -10.91
C TYR A 471 -19.48 4.53 -10.98
N VAL A 472 -19.58 5.69 -10.31
CA VAL A 472 -18.66 6.83 -10.54
C VAL A 472 -17.21 6.51 -10.24
N GLN A 473 -16.92 5.97 -9.05
CA GLN A 473 -15.54 5.66 -8.64
C GLN A 473 -14.97 4.39 -9.29
N PRO A 474 -15.73 3.29 -9.48
CA PRO A 474 -15.28 2.15 -10.27
C PRO A 474 -14.97 2.50 -11.72
N ALA A 475 -15.81 3.30 -12.39
CA ALA A 475 -15.56 3.75 -13.77
C ALA A 475 -14.32 4.64 -13.88
N ALA A 476 -14.12 5.57 -12.95
CA ALA A 476 -12.95 6.44 -12.90
C ALA A 476 -11.62 5.70 -12.71
N ARG A 477 -11.65 4.48 -12.18
CA ARG A 477 -10.47 3.63 -11.93
C ARG A 477 -10.38 2.43 -12.87
N SER A 478 -11.31 2.31 -13.82
CA SER A 478 -11.49 1.15 -14.69
C SER A 478 -11.58 -0.18 -13.93
N ASP A 479 -12.24 -0.20 -12.77
CA ASP A 479 -12.45 -1.41 -11.96
C ASP A 479 -13.62 -2.23 -12.53
N LEU A 480 -13.35 -2.95 -13.63
CA LEU A 480 -14.40 -3.70 -14.33
C LEU A 480 -14.99 -4.84 -13.48
N SER A 481 -14.27 -5.39 -12.49
CA SER A 481 -14.81 -6.38 -11.56
C SER A 481 -15.98 -5.80 -10.76
N VAL A 482 -15.80 -4.62 -10.19
CA VAL A 482 -16.85 -3.91 -9.45
C VAL A 482 -17.97 -3.46 -10.39
N LEU A 483 -17.65 -2.92 -11.57
CA LEU A 483 -18.66 -2.51 -12.55
C LEU A 483 -19.56 -3.68 -13.01
N ARG A 484 -18.96 -4.83 -13.34
CA ARG A 484 -19.68 -6.08 -13.66
C ARG A 484 -20.53 -6.56 -12.48
N CYS A 485 -20.02 -6.45 -11.24
CA CYS A 485 -20.78 -6.76 -10.03
C CYS A 485 -22.02 -5.87 -9.87
N LEU A 486 -21.88 -4.54 -10.04
CA LEU A 486 -23.00 -3.60 -9.98
C LEU A 486 -24.11 -3.93 -10.99
N ARG A 487 -23.74 -4.33 -12.22
CA ARG A 487 -24.72 -4.78 -13.23
C ARG A 487 -25.36 -6.13 -12.89
N ARG A 488 -24.58 -7.10 -12.40
CA ARG A 488 -25.09 -8.39 -11.90
C ARG A 488 -26.10 -8.22 -10.75
N LEU A 489 -25.92 -7.20 -9.92
CA LEU A 489 -26.82 -6.82 -8.82
C LEU A 489 -27.98 -5.91 -9.26
N GLY A 490 -28.12 -5.58 -10.54
CA GLY A 490 -29.20 -4.74 -11.06
C GLY A 490 -29.15 -3.27 -10.62
N CYS A 491 -27.97 -2.76 -10.24
CA CYS A 491 -27.80 -1.38 -9.80
C CYS A 491 -28.17 -0.40 -10.94
N PRO A 492 -29.14 0.52 -10.75
CA PRO A 492 -29.60 1.42 -11.80
C PRO A 492 -28.64 2.60 -12.00
N TRP A 493 -28.77 3.25 -13.16
CA TRP A 493 -28.11 4.51 -13.49
C TRP A 493 -29.11 5.53 -14.02
N SER A 494 -28.72 6.81 -13.96
CA SER A 494 -29.44 7.97 -14.51
C SER A 494 -28.80 8.48 -15.80
N ASP A 495 -29.50 9.38 -16.50
CA ASP A 495 -28.98 10.09 -17.67
C ASP A 495 -27.71 10.93 -17.37
N THR A 496 -27.44 11.27 -16.11
CA THR A 496 -26.24 12.02 -15.69
C THR A 496 -25.07 11.12 -15.27
N THR A 497 -25.25 9.80 -15.23
CA THR A 497 -24.25 8.87 -14.68
C THR A 497 -22.95 8.89 -15.48
N PHE A 498 -23.03 8.83 -16.81
CA PHE A 498 -21.85 8.82 -17.68
C PHE A 498 -21.03 10.11 -17.56
N ALA A 499 -21.71 11.26 -17.44
CA ALA A 499 -21.05 12.56 -17.24
C ALA A 499 -20.33 12.63 -15.88
N ARG A 500 -20.96 12.16 -14.79
CA ARG A 500 -20.32 12.06 -13.46
C ARG A 500 -19.10 11.14 -13.49
N CYS A 501 -19.19 9.99 -14.17
CA CYS A 501 -18.05 9.09 -14.37
C CYS A 501 -16.93 9.78 -15.17
N SER A 502 -17.27 10.53 -16.22
CA SER A 502 -16.31 11.29 -17.05
C SER A 502 -15.59 12.37 -16.26
N HIS A 503 -16.30 13.11 -15.40
CA HIS A 503 -15.68 14.06 -14.48
C HIS A 503 -14.76 13.35 -13.48
N ALA A 504 -15.16 12.20 -12.93
CA ALA A 504 -14.31 11.45 -12.00
C ALA A 504 -13.05 10.87 -12.67
N VAL A 505 -13.10 10.49 -13.96
CA VAL A 505 -11.91 10.14 -14.76
C VAL A 505 -10.93 11.32 -14.84
N ARG A 506 -11.44 12.55 -15.07
CA ARG A 506 -10.61 13.77 -15.15
C ARG A 506 -9.85 14.07 -13.84
N GLU A 507 -10.44 13.73 -12.70
CA GLU A 507 -9.80 13.91 -11.39
C GLU A 507 -8.87 12.75 -11.00
N ASP A 508 -8.92 11.58 -11.68
CA ASP A 508 -7.94 10.50 -11.46
C ASP A 508 -6.60 10.84 -12.12
N PRO A 509 -5.47 10.84 -11.39
CA PRO A 509 -4.20 11.34 -11.89
C PRO A 509 -3.64 10.55 -13.09
N VAL A 510 -4.04 9.29 -13.26
CA VAL A 510 -3.60 8.39 -14.34
C VAL A 510 -4.63 8.39 -15.48
N GLU A 511 -5.91 8.20 -15.16
CA GLU A 511 -6.95 8.00 -16.18
C GLU A 511 -7.36 9.29 -16.90
N ARG A 512 -7.11 10.48 -16.33
CA ARG A 512 -7.37 11.79 -16.97
C ARG A 512 -6.68 12.01 -18.31
N HIS A 513 -5.55 11.32 -18.55
CA HIS A 513 -4.81 11.37 -19.82
C HIS A 513 -4.93 10.06 -20.62
N CYS A 514 -5.73 9.10 -20.15
CA CYS A 514 -5.92 7.83 -20.84
C CYS A 514 -6.74 8.06 -22.12
N PRO A 515 -6.22 7.74 -23.32
CA PRO A 515 -6.96 7.91 -24.57
C PRO A 515 -8.06 6.84 -24.75
N ARG A 516 -8.06 5.79 -23.92
CA ARG A 516 -9.00 4.66 -23.99
C ARG A 516 -9.48 4.28 -22.58
N PRO A 517 -10.27 5.13 -21.90
CA PRO A 517 -10.71 4.87 -20.53
C PRO A 517 -11.62 3.63 -20.49
N ALA A 518 -11.09 2.51 -19.98
CA ALA A 518 -11.75 1.21 -20.08
C ALA A 518 -13.05 1.16 -19.27
N GLY A 519 -13.11 1.81 -18.10
CA GLY A 519 -14.34 1.93 -17.31
C GLY A 519 -15.48 2.66 -18.04
N LEU A 520 -15.17 3.73 -18.79
CA LEU A 520 -16.18 4.46 -19.58
C LEU A 520 -16.55 3.70 -20.86
N SER A 521 -15.58 3.09 -21.52
CA SER A 521 -15.79 2.24 -22.70
C SER A 521 -16.75 1.10 -22.37
N TRP A 522 -16.57 0.46 -21.20
CA TRP A 522 -17.45 -0.59 -20.72
C TRP A 522 -18.85 -0.07 -20.35
N LEU A 523 -18.97 1.10 -19.69
CA LEU A 523 -20.29 1.67 -19.39
C LEU A 523 -21.10 1.97 -20.66
N LEU A 524 -20.43 2.47 -21.71
CA LEU A 524 -21.03 2.74 -23.01
C LEU A 524 -21.61 1.46 -23.62
N GLY A 525 -20.81 0.40 -23.73
CA GLY A 525 -21.22 -0.91 -24.24
C GLY A 525 -22.16 -1.73 -23.33
N GLN A 526 -22.55 -1.17 -22.18
CA GLN A 526 -23.67 -1.68 -21.38
C GLN A 526 -24.95 -0.84 -21.57
N GLY A 527 -24.95 0.12 -22.51
CA GLY A 527 -26.08 0.99 -22.83
C GLY A 527 -26.24 2.19 -21.89
N CYS A 528 -25.19 2.64 -21.21
CA CYS A 528 -25.25 3.85 -20.39
C CYS A 528 -25.34 5.09 -21.28
N ARG A 529 -26.36 5.93 -21.06
CA ARG A 529 -26.65 7.10 -21.91
C ARG A 529 -25.57 8.19 -21.76
N VAL A 530 -25.18 8.78 -22.89
CA VAL A 530 -24.08 9.76 -22.96
C VAL A 530 -24.58 11.15 -23.35
N ASN A 531 -24.31 12.14 -22.51
CA ASN A 531 -24.40 13.56 -22.90
C ASN A 531 -23.05 14.05 -23.45
N TRP A 532 -22.86 13.94 -24.76
CA TRP A 532 -21.61 14.29 -25.44
C TRP A 532 -21.10 15.71 -25.19
N ARG A 533 -21.97 16.66 -24.83
CA ARG A 533 -21.58 18.04 -24.49
C ARG A 533 -20.84 18.11 -23.15
N GLU A 534 -21.26 17.33 -22.16
CA GLU A 534 -20.62 17.27 -20.85
C GLU A 534 -19.34 16.44 -20.90
N VAL A 535 -19.36 15.29 -21.59
CA VAL A 535 -18.17 14.45 -21.80
C VAL A 535 -17.03 15.23 -22.48
N GLY A 536 -17.36 16.06 -23.48
CA GLY A 536 -16.40 16.92 -24.17
C GLY A 536 -15.73 18.00 -23.31
N ASN A 537 -16.31 18.35 -22.15
CA ASN A 537 -15.72 19.26 -21.17
C ASN A 537 -14.91 18.53 -20.07
N ALA A 538 -15.04 17.19 -20.00
CA ALA A 538 -14.43 16.37 -18.97
C ALA A 538 -13.19 15.62 -19.47
N LEU A 539 -13.19 15.12 -20.70
CA LEU A 539 -12.17 14.21 -21.22
C LEU A 539 -11.27 14.84 -22.30
N SER A 540 -10.15 14.18 -22.60
CA SER A 540 -9.29 14.55 -23.73
C SER A 540 -10.00 14.32 -25.07
N ARG A 541 -9.59 15.06 -26.11
CA ARG A 541 -10.17 14.91 -27.47
C ARG A 541 -10.03 13.49 -28.01
N GLU A 542 -8.92 12.82 -27.71
CA GLU A 542 -8.65 11.44 -28.09
C GLU A 542 -9.62 10.46 -27.40
N ALA A 543 -9.82 10.61 -26.09
CA ALA A 543 -10.78 9.79 -25.34
C ALA A 543 -12.23 9.99 -25.82
N VAL A 544 -12.62 11.23 -26.16
CA VAL A 544 -13.95 11.51 -26.74
C VAL A 544 -14.09 10.87 -28.12
N ALA A 545 -13.07 10.95 -28.98
CA ALA A 545 -13.09 10.32 -30.30
C ALA A 545 -13.18 8.79 -30.21
N TRP A 546 -12.40 8.18 -29.31
CA TRP A 546 -12.42 6.74 -29.03
C TRP A 546 -13.80 6.26 -28.55
N LEU A 547 -14.40 6.97 -27.58
CA LEU A 547 -15.73 6.61 -27.08
C LEU A 547 -16.82 6.76 -28.16
N ARG A 548 -16.70 7.73 -29.09
CA ARG A 548 -17.65 7.85 -30.21
C ARG A 548 -17.55 6.67 -31.18
N HIS A 549 -16.33 6.25 -31.51
CA HIS A 549 -16.08 5.08 -32.36
C HIS A 549 -16.78 3.83 -31.82
N ILE A 550 -16.65 3.57 -30.50
CA ILE A 550 -17.34 2.46 -29.84
C ILE A 550 -18.87 2.59 -29.99
N GLN A 551 -19.44 3.79 -29.79
CA GLN A 551 -20.89 3.98 -29.95
C GLN A 551 -21.38 3.72 -31.39
N GLU A 552 -20.56 4.04 -32.39
CA GLU A 552 -20.86 3.84 -33.82
C GLU A 552 -20.73 2.36 -34.23
N GLU A 553 -19.80 1.61 -33.61
CA GLU A 553 -19.64 0.16 -33.82
C GLU A 553 -20.73 -0.68 -33.13
N GLU A 554 -21.16 -0.30 -31.92
CA GLU A 554 -22.21 -1.00 -31.16
C GLU A 554 -23.64 -0.61 -31.56
N GLY A 555 -23.78 0.38 -32.44
CA GLY A 555 -25.06 0.88 -32.96
C GLY A 555 -25.49 0.29 -34.31
N ASN A 556 -24.65 -0.52 -34.96
CA ASN A 556 -24.93 -1.28 -36.18
C ASN A 556 -25.17 -2.77 -35.88
#